data_AF-A0A377X6F5-F1
#
_entry.id   AF-A0A377X6F5-F1
#
_cell.length_a   1.000
_cell.length_b   1.000
_cell.length_c   1.000
_cell.angle_alpha   90.00
_cell.angle_beta   90.00
_cell.angle_gamma   90.00
#
_symmetry.space_group_name_H-M   'P 1'
#
loop_
_entity.id
_entity.type
_entity.pdbx_description
1 polymer ?
#
loop_
_entity_poly.entity_id
_entity_poly.type
_entity_poly.pdbx_seq_one_letter_code
_entity_poly.pdbx_strand_id
1 'polypeptide(L)'
;MLAYVRLRRHKDAATLIDKMLAYNPNDNQGSRYLLGSEVLRTGDKERAANIFDEYADDYPPYCYELALVHILNKDWVKAATALRHGFSANSYIAEMLCGNFNPIPLAIWHGTNFAEPETATDYIEMYGELWVSLS
;
A
#
# COMPACT_ATOMS: atom_id res chain seq x y z
N MET A 1 10.65 3.75 13.06
CA MET A 1 9.95 3.86 11.77
C MET A 1 8.51 4.35 11.94
N LEU A 2 7.62 3.58 12.59
CA LEU A 2 6.23 4.00 12.84
C LEU A 2 6.08 5.37 13.52
N ALA A 3 7.00 5.74 14.43
CA ALA A 3 7.01 7.08 15.04
C ALA A 3 7.24 8.21 14.01
N TYR A 4 8.09 8.01 12.99
CA TYR A 4 8.32 9.01 11.94
C TYR A 4 7.15 9.10 10.95
N VAL A 5 6.54 7.95 10.62
CA VAL A 5 5.31 7.85 9.83
C VAL A 5 4.18 8.64 10.52
N ARG A 6 3.97 8.40 11.82
CA ARG A 6 2.97 9.10 12.64
C ARG A 6 3.25 10.58 12.82
N LEU A 7 4.52 11.00 12.78
CA LEU A 7 4.92 12.42 12.83
C LEU A 7 4.94 13.09 11.44
N ARG A 8 4.45 12.44 10.38
CA ARG A 8 4.41 12.96 9.00
C ARG A 8 5.78 13.34 8.45
N ARG A 9 6.85 12.75 8.98
CA ARG A 9 8.24 12.95 8.54
C ARG A 9 8.58 11.94 7.45
N HIS A 10 7.79 11.95 6.36
CA HIS A 10 7.81 10.92 5.32
C HIS A 10 9.18 10.72 4.67
N LYS A 11 9.90 11.81 4.42
CA LYS A 11 11.27 11.77 3.87
C LYS A 11 12.27 11.08 4.81
N ASP A 12 12.17 11.36 6.11
CA ASP A 12 13.04 10.74 7.11
C ASP A 12 12.67 9.26 7.32
N ALA A 13 11.39 8.94 7.29
CA ALA A 13 10.89 7.56 7.33
C ALA A 13 11.43 6.74 6.15
N ALA A 14 11.27 7.23 4.92
CA ALA A 14 11.80 6.58 3.72
C ALA A 14 13.32 6.40 3.79
N THR A 15 14.06 7.44 4.19
CA THR A 15 15.52 7.38 4.34
C THR A 15 15.95 6.33 5.38
N LEU A 16 15.21 6.21 6.48
CA LEU A 16 15.48 5.21 7.52
C LEU A 16 15.18 3.79 7.01
N ILE A 17 14.06 3.59 6.31
CA ILE A 17 13.69 2.31 5.70
C ILE A 17 14.77 1.87 4.71
N ASP A 18 15.20 2.77 3.81
CA ASP A 18 16.27 2.48 2.84
C ASP A 18 17.55 1.98 3.52
N LYS A 19 17.96 2.63 4.61
CA LYS A 19 19.12 2.20 5.39
C LYS A 19 18.90 0.81 5.99
N MET A 20 17.71 0.54 6.54
CA MET A 20 17.39 -0.76 7.12
C MET A 20 17.44 -1.88 6.07
N LEU A 21 16.89 -1.63 4.88
CA LEU A 21 16.93 -2.57 3.76
C LEU A 21 18.35 -2.80 3.23
N ALA A 22 19.19 -1.76 3.20
CA ALA A 22 20.60 -1.90 2.83
C ALA A 22 21.39 -2.77 3.83
N TYR A 23 21.07 -2.69 5.13
CA TYR A 23 21.70 -3.52 6.16
C TYR A 23 21.12 -4.94 6.23
N ASN A 24 19.84 -5.10 5.95
CA ASN A 24 19.15 -6.40 5.95
C ASN A 24 18.21 -6.51 4.73
N PRO A 25 18.72 -6.93 3.56
CA PRO A 25 17.92 -7.03 2.33
C PRO A 25 16.74 -8.01 2.44
N ASN A 26 16.89 -9.04 3.27
CA ASN A 26 15.83 -10.02 3.54
C ASN A 26 14.64 -9.43 4.30
N ASP A 27 14.82 -8.26 4.94
CA ASP A 27 13.80 -7.51 5.67
C ASP A 27 12.81 -8.39 6.43
N ASN A 28 13.35 -9.19 7.33
CA ASN A 28 12.55 -10.07 8.19
C ASN A 28 11.56 -9.29 9.09
N GLN A 29 11.59 -7.95 9.05
CA GLN A 29 10.74 -7.05 9.83
C GLN A 29 9.61 -6.42 8.99
N GLY A 30 9.56 -6.65 7.67
CA GLY A 30 8.51 -6.14 6.79
C GLY A 30 8.54 -4.63 6.56
N SER A 31 9.68 -3.97 6.77
CA SER A 31 9.88 -2.54 6.52
C SER A 31 9.63 -2.12 5.07
N ARG A 32 9.88 -3.02 4.10
CA ARG A 32 9.70 -2.80 2.67
C ARG A 32 8.27 -2.41 2.33
N TYR A 33 7.29 -2.95 3.07
CA TYR A 33 5.86 -2.71 2.87
C TYR A 33 5.40 -1.34 3.36
N LEU A 34 6.29 -0.57 4.01
CA LEU A 34 6.03 0.82 4.37
C LEU A 34 6.73 1.80 3.41
N LEU A 35 7.71 1.35 2.62
CA LEU A 35 8.57 2.25 1.84
C LEU A 35 7.81 2.95 0.72
N GLY A 36 7.05 2.21 -0.08
CA GLY A 36 6.38 2.75 -1.27
C GLY A 36 5.42 3.89 -0.93
N SER A 37 4.60 3.69 0.10
CA SER A 37 3.63 4.68 0.58
C SER A 37 4.30 5.93 1.14
N GLU A 38 5.39 5.79 1.89
CA GLU A 38 6.16 6.93 2.40
C GLU A 38 6.84 7.71 1.27
N VAL A 39 7.40 7.00 0.27
CA VAL A 39 7.98 7.61 -0.93
C VAL A 39 6.91 8.37 -1.72
N LEU A 40 5.72 7.79 -1.90
CA LEU A 40 4.60 8.45 -2.57
C LEU A 40 4.21 9.76 -1.86
N ARG A 41 4.16 9.76 -0.52
CA ARG A 41 3.87 10.97 0.29
C ARG A 41 4.93 12.06 0.17
N THR A 42 6.15 11.74 -0.27
CA THR A 42 7.17 12.75 -0.59
C THR A 42 7.02 13.36 -1.98
N GLY A 43 6.11 12.82 -2.81
CA GLY A 43 5.86 13.27 -4.18
C GLY A 43 6.68 12.55 -5.25
N ASP A 44 7.57 11.62 -4.87
CA ASP A 44 8.38 10.81 -5.80
C ASP A 44 7.55 9.64 -6.36
N LYS A 45 6.65 9.97 -7.29
CA LYS A 45 5.68 9.02 -7.87
C LYS A 45 6.34 7.92 -8.69
N GLU A 46 7.45 8.23 -9.37
CA GLU A 46 8.15 7.26 -10.21
C GLU A 46 8.80 6.18 -9.34
N ARG A 47 9.53 6.59 -8.30
CA ARG A 47 10.14 5.65 -7.36
C ARG A 47 9.07 4.84 -6.62
N ALA A 48 7.99 5.49 -6.18
CA ALA A 48 6.88 4.80 -5.53
C ALA A 48 6.28 3.72 -6.45
N ALA A 49 6.01 4.05 -7.72
CA ALA A 49 5.48 3.10 -8.68
C ALA A 49 6.38 1.86 -8.85
N ASN A 50 7.70 2.06 -8.96
CA ASN A 50 8.64 0.95 -9.07
C ASN A 50 8.62 0.04 -7.83
N ILE A 51 8.55 0.61 -6.63
CA ILE A 51 8.46 -0.16 -5.38
C ILE A 51 7.13 -0.95 -5.32
N PHE A 52 6.03 -0.32 -5.72
CA PHE A 52 4.74 -1.00 -5.75
C PHE A 52 4.74 -2.16 -6.75
N ASP A 53 5.26 -1.94 -7.96
CA ASP A 53 5.36 -2.96 -9.00
C ASP A 53 6.24 -4.15 -8.55
N GLU A 54 7.32 -3.88 -7.80
CA GLU A 54 8.21 -4.91 -7.28
C GLU A 54 7.55 -5.82 -6.23
N TYR A 55 6.68 -5.28 -5.37
CA TYR A 55 6.16 -6.00 -4.19
C TYR A 55 4.65 -6.26 -4.18
N ALA A 56 3.89 -5.79 -5.17
CA ALA A 56 2.42 -5.90 -5.20
C ALA A 56 1.91 -7.35 -5.19
N ASP A 57 2.66 -8.28 -5.78
CA ASP A 57 2.30 -9.71 -5.81
C ASP A 57 2.39 -10.35 -4.41
N ASP A 58 3.32 -9.88 -3.58
CA ASP A 58 3.53 -10.38 -2.21
C ASP A 58 2.72 -9.57 -1.16
N TYR A 59 2.42 -8.31 -1.46
CA TYR A 59 1.74 -7.38 -0.56
C TYR A 59 0.56 -6.69 -1.28
N PRO A 60 -0.65 -7.28 -1.18
CA PRO A 60 -1.86 -6.79 -1.85
C PRO A 60 -2.18 -5.30 -1.72
N PRO A 61 -1.93 -4.61 -0.58
CA PRO A 61 -2.17 -3.18 -0.48
C PRO A 61 -1.46 -2.34 -1.55
N TYR A 62 -0.28 -2.76 -2.03
CA TYR A 62 0.46 -2.02 -3.06
C TYR A 62 -0.21 -2.05 -4.44
N CYS A 63 -1.07 -3.03 -4.75
CA CYS A 63 -1.92 -2.97 -5.93
C CYS A 63 -2.82 -1.72 -5.93
N TYR A 64 -3.33 -1.33 -4.75
CA TYR A 64 -4.19 -0.17 -4.61
C TYR A 64 -3.40 1.13 -4.77
N GLU A 65 -2.25 1.28 -4.10
CA GLU A 65 -1.42 2.49 -4.24
C GLU A 65 -0.82 2.63 -5.65
N LEU A 66 -0.47 1.52 -6.31
CA LEU A 66 -0.07 1.52 -7.72
C LEU A 66 -1.21 2.04 -8.61
N ALA A 67 -2.44 1.58 -8.36
CA ALA A 67 -3.61 2.11 -9.05
C ALA A 67 -3.78 3.62 -8.81
N LEU A 68 -3.59 4.10 -7.58
CA LEU A 68 -3.65 5.52 -7.25
C LEU A 68 -2.62 6.32 -8.06
N VAL A 69 -1.37 5.85 -8.15
CA VAL A 69 -0.35 6.48 -8.99
C VAL A 69 -0.77 6.55 -10.46
N HIS A 70 -1.36 5.47 -11.00
CA HIS A 70 -1.88 5.47 -12.37
C HIS A 70 -3.06 6.42 -12.58
N ILE A 71 -3.98 6.53 -11.61
CA ILE A 71 -5.10 7.50 -11.62
C ILE A 71 -4.55 8.92 -11.67
N LEU A 72 -3.55 9.25 -10.85
CA LEU A 72 -2.90 10.56 -10.84
C LEU A 72 -2.24 10.91 -12.19
N ASN A 73 -1.80 9.90 -12.91
CA ASN A 73 -1.22 10.03 -14.25
C ASN A 73 -2.27 9.93 -15.38
N LYS A 74 -3.56 9.78 -15.04
CA LYS A 74 -4.67 9.58 -15.98
C LYS A 74 -4.54 8.34 -16.87
N ASP A 75 -3.77 7.35 -16.42
CA ASP A 75 -3.63 6.05 -17.10
C ASP A 75 -4.69 5.08 -16.59
N TRP A 76 -5.91 5.25 -17.08
CA TRP A 76 -7.08 4.51 -16.60
C TRP A 76 -7.00 3.00 -16.85
N VAL A 77 -6.28 2.57 -17.90
CA VAL A 77 -6.13 1.15 -18.24
C VAL A 77 -5.23 0.45 -17.22
N LYS A 78 -4.10 1.07 -16.88
CA LYS A 78 -3.22 0.52 -15.84
C LYS A 78 -3.85 0.62 -14.46
N ALA A 79 -4.52 1.73 -14.15
CA ALA A 79 -5.26 1.88 -12.90
C ALA A 79 -6.30 0.77 -12.71
N ALA A 80 -7.15 0.53 -13.71
CA ALA A 80 -8.15 -0.53 -13.64
C ALA A 80 -7.52 -1.94 -13.55
N THR A 81 -6.33 -2.14 -14.12
CA THR A 81 -5.61 -3.41 -14.03
C THR A 81 -5.08 -3.65 -12.62
N ALA A 82 -4.44 -2.65 -12.02
CA ALA A 82 -3.96 -2.73 -10.64
C ALA A 82 -5.11 -2.87 -9.63
N LEU A 83 -6.24 -2.17 -9.82
CA LEU A 83 -7.43 -2.33 -8.98
C LEU A 83 -8.04 -3.74 -9.05
N ARG A 84 -8.14 -4.34 -10.25
CA ARG A 84 -8.63 -5.72 -10.39
C ARG A 84 -7.71 -6.71 -9.70
N HIS A 85 -6.39 -6.47 -9.77
CA HIS A 85 -5.42 -7.31 -9.08
C HIS A 85 -5.60 -7.19 -7.55
N GLY A 86 -5.60 -5.96 -7.03
CA GLY A 86 -5.83 -5.69 -5.61
C GLY A 86 -7.14 -6.29 -5.10
N PHE A 87 -8.24 -6.14 -5.85
CA PHE A 87 -9.54 -6.72 -5.50
C PHE A 87 -9.48 -8.25 -5.40
N SER A 88 -8.73 -8.90 -6.29
CA SER A 88 -8.59 -10.36 -6.28
C SER A 88 -7.70 -10.85 -5.13
N ALA A 89 -6.75 -10.02 -4.68
CA ALA A 89 -5.77 -10.36 -3.66
C ALA A 89 -6.23 -9.99 -2.23
N ASN A 90 -6.96 -8.88 -2.05
CA ASN A 90 -7.58 -8.48 -0.78
C ASN A 90 -8.83 -7.61 -1.06
N SER A 91 -10.00 -8.24 -1.22
CA SER A 91 -11.25 -7.54 -1.54
C SER A 91 -11.72 -6.59 -0.44
N TYR A 92 -11.30 -6.80 0.81
CA TYR A 92 -11.71 -5.96 1.95
C TYR A 92 -11.23 -4.52 1.82
N ILE A 93 -10.05 -4.30 1.22
CA ILE A 93 -9.53 -2.95 0.97
C ILE A 93 -10.46 -2.21 0.00
N ALA A 94 -10.89 -2.86 -1.09
CA ALA A 94 -11.83 -2.25 -2.03
C ALA A 94 -13.16 -1.90 -1.36
N GLU A 95 -13.69 -2.81 -0.54
CA GLU A 95 -14.94 -2.62 0.20
C GLU A 95 -14.86 -1.44 1.17
N MET A 96 -13.76 -1.30 1.91
CA MET A 96 -13.52 -0.18 2.82
C MET A 96 -13.31 1.14 2.08
N LEU A 97 -12.56 1.16 0.97
CA LEU A 97 -12.40 2.36 0.13
C LEU A 97 -13.75 2.82 -0.46
N CYS A 98 -14.69 1.90 -0.69
CA CYS A 98 -16.05 2.21 -1.14
C CYS A 98 -17.02 2.57 0.00
N GLY A 99 -16.55 2.69 1.24
CA GLY A 99 -17.32 3.20 2.37
C GLY A 99 -17.92 2.15 3.29
N ASN A 100 -17.68 0.85 3.07
CA ASN A 100 -18.01 -0.17 4.07
C ASN A 100 -16.79 -0.47 4.95
N PHE A 101 -16.62 0.32 6.01
CA PHE A 101 -15.47 0.27 6.90
C PHE A 101 -15.40 -0.96 7.81
N ASN A 102 -16.46 -1.77 7.89
CA ASN A 102 -16.49 -2.99 8.71
C ASN A 102 -16.98 -4.17 7.85
N PRO A 103 -16.18 -4.62 6.87
CA PRO A 103 -16.58 -5.71 6.00
C PRO A 103 -16.71 -7.01 6.79
N ILE A 104 -17.67 -7.84 6.43
CA ILE A 104 -17.87 -9.14 7.07
C ILE A 104 -16.75 -10.07 6.61
N PRO A 105 -15.93 -10.65 7.51
CA PRO A 105 -14.91 -11.61 7.13
C PRO A 105 -15.55 -12.79 6.37
N LEU A 106 -15.04 -13.06 5.17
CA LEU A 106 -15.51 -14.17 4.35
C LEU A 106 -14.93 -15.48 4.90
N ALA A 107 -15.76 -16.52 4.97
CA ALA A 107 -15.34 -17.88 5.35
C ALA A 107 -14.63 -18.60 4.18
N ILE A 108 -13.58 -17.98 3.65
CA ILE A 108 -12.71 -18.50 2.60
C ILE A 108 -11.29 -18.69 3.15
N TRP A 109 -10.42 -19.34 2.39
CA TRP A 109 -8.99 -19.36 2.68
C TRP A 109 -8.30 -18.22 1.94
N HIS A 110 -7.52 -17.41 2.66
CA HIS A 110 -6.94 -16.16 2.14
C HIS A 110 -5.51 -16.28 1.61
N GLY A 111 -4.85 -17.44 1.78
CA GLY A 111 -3.51 -17.69 1.24
C GLY A 111 -2.35 -17.02 1.99
N THR A 112 -2.57 -15.80 2.49
CA THR A 112 -1.61 -15.02 3.28
C THR A 112 -2.38 -14.14 4.27
N ASN A 113 -1.73 -13.76 5.38
CA ASN A 113 -2.27 -12.80 6.33
C ASN A 113 -2.49 -11.41 5.70
N PHE A 114 -1.74 -11.07 4.65
CA PHE A 114 -1.92 -9.80 3.93
C PHE A 114 -3.22 -9.72 3.11
N ALA A 115 -3.90 -10.84 2.92
CA ALA A 115 -5.20 -10.91 2.25
C ALA A 115 -6.38 -10.82 3.24
N GLU A 116 -6.11 -10.86 4.54
CA GLU A 116 -7.12 -10.84 5.60
C GLU A 116 -7.65 -9.41 5.90
N PRO A 117 -8.85 -9.28 6.50
CA PRO A 117 -9.47 -7.98 6.83
C PRO A 117 -8.64 -7.08 7.76
N GLU A 118 -7.80 -7.67 8.63
CA GLU A 118 -6.92 -6.96 9.54
C GLU A 118 -5.92 -6.11 8.77
N THR A 119 -5.31 -6.67 7.73
CA THR A 119 -4.40 -5.92 6.84
C THR A 119 -5.13 -4.78 6.12
N ALA A 120 -6.40 -4.99 5.75
CA ALA A 120 -7.20 -3.94 5.13
C ALA A 120 -7.48 -2.79 6.11
N THR A 121 -7.80 -3.11 7.36
CA THR A 121 -7.97 -2.11 8.44
C THR A 121 -6.70 -1.29 8.62
N ASP A 122 -5.56 -1.96 8.80
CA ASP A 122 -4.26 -1.30 8.98
C ASP A 122 -3.92 -0.38 7.79
N TYR A 123 -4.18 -0.86 6.56
CA TYR A 123 -3.97 -0.08 5.35
C TYR A 123 -4.84 1.18 5.31
N ILE A 124 -6.14 1.07 5.62
CA ILE A 124 -7.03 2.24 5.60
C ILE A 124 -6.64 3.25 6.68
N GLU A 125 -6.28 2.80 7.88
CA GLU A 125 -5.83 3.69 8.96
C GLU A 125 -4.54 4.44 8.59
N MET A 126 -3.59 3.76 7.93
CA MET A 126 -2.28 4.34 7.62
C MET A 126 -2.26 5.11 6.30
N TYR A 127 -3.02 4.67 5.31
CA TYR A 127 -2.89 5.08 3.91
C TYR A 127 -4.21 5.48 3.24
N GLY A 128 -5.36 5.28 3.89
CA GLY A 128 -6.66 5.71 3.38
C GLY A 128 -6.73 7.21 3.05
N GLU A 129 -6.03 8.06 3.81
CA GLU A 129 -5.95 9.51 3.51
C GLU A 129 -5.37 9.83 2.12
N LEU A 130 -4.54 8.95 1.53
CA LEU A 130 -4.00 9.17 0.18
C LEU A 130 -5.11 9.22 -0.87
N TRP A 131 -6.17 8.43 -0.68
CA TRP A 131 -7.31 8.36 -1.57
C TRP A 131 -8.23 9.57 -1.50
N VAL A 132 -8.14 10.38 -0.45
CA VAL A 132 -8.92 11.62 -0.29
C VAL A 132 -8.06 12.85 -0.63
N SER A 133 -6.77 12.81 -0.29
CA SER A 133 -5.86 13.94 -0.47
C SER A 133 -5.31 14.06 -1.90
N LEU A 134 -5.28 12.96 -2.66
CA LEU A 134 -4.76 12.92 -4.03
C LEU A 134 -5.85 12.73 -5.09
N SER A 135 -7.08 12.36 -4.71
CA SER A 135 -8.25 12.32 -5.61
C SER A 135 -8.86 13.70 -5.85
#